data_AF-A0A538TZV1-F1
#
_entry.id   AF-A0A538TZV1-F1
#
_cell.length_a   1.000
_cell.length_b   1.000
_cell.length_c   1.000
_cell.angle_alpha   90.00
_cell.angle_beta   90.00
_cell.angle_gamma   90.00
#
_symmetry.space_group_name_H-M   'P 1'
#
loop_
_entity.id
_entity.type
_entity.pdbx_description
1 polymer ?
#
loop_
_entity_poly.entity_id
_entity_poly.type
_entity_poly.pdbx_seq_one_letter_code
_entity_poly.pdbx_strand_id
1 'polypeptide(L)'
;MILWCDGPHDPAEQMRRDALLLAGAEAGAEPVLRLFRFAPFGITIGRGQDPARELDLDRCARDRVQVATRPTGGRAIFHADEWTYSLSAPLADGAWGGSPAEAFARASRCLLASLVRLGIPATLAPRKAGKGRRRFASPRRRGTRS
;
A
#
# COMPACT_ATOMS: atom_id res chain seq x y z
N MET A 1 8.05 4.42 19.03
CA MET A 1 7.90 3.82 17.68
C MET A 1 8.72 2.56 17.56
N ILE A 2 8.08 1.48 17.14
CA ILE A 2 8.69 0.19 16.83
C ILE A 2 8.99 0.12 15.34
N LEU A 3 10.20 -0.33 14.97
CA LEU A 3 10.53 -0.74 13.61
C LEU A 3 10.31 -2.25 13.48
N TRP A 4 9.40 -2.67 12.61
CA TRP A 4 9.10 -4.10 12.41
C TRP A 4 9.44 -4.55 10.99
N CYS A 5 10.47 -5.40 10.88
CA CYS A 5 10.84 -6.05 9.62
C CYS A 5 10.45 -7.52 9.69
N ASP A 6 9.37 -7.92 8.99
CA ASP A 6 8.83 -9.27 9.08
C ASP A 6 8.99 -10.10 7.80
N GLY A 7 9.59 -9.53 6.76
CA GLY A 7 10.01 -10.26 5.57
C GLY A 7 8.89 -10.47 4.55
N PRO A 8 9.07 -11.43 3.64
CA PRO A 8 8.15 -11.66 2.54
C PRO A 8 6.95 -12.53 2.93
N HIS A 9 5.74 -12.08 2.59
CA HIS A 9 4.50 -12.83 2.77
C HIS A 9 3.54 -12.63 1.60
N ASP A 10 2.54 -13.50 1.52
CA ASP A 10 1.51 -13.38 0.51
C ASP A 10 0.61 -12.15 0.73
N PRO A 11 -0.07 -11.65 -0.32
CA PRO A 11 -0.89 -10.45 -0.20
C PRO A 11 -1.95 -10.48 0.90
N ALA A 12 -2.60 -11.62 1.18
CA ALA A 12 -3.63 -11.68 2.22
C ALA A 12 -3.01 -11.56 3.61
N GLU A 13 -1.89 -12.24 3.85
CA GLU A 13 -1.18 -12.15 5.12
C GLU A 13 -0.64 -10.74 5.36
N GLN A 14 -0.12 -10.09 4.30
CA GLN A 14 0.31 -8.70 4.37
C GLN A 14 -0.83 -7.78 4.81
N MET A 15 -2.00 -7.93 4.21
CA MET A 15 -3.16 -7.10 4.53
C MET A 15 -3.75 -7.41 5.91
N ARG A 16 -3.71 -8.68 6.34
CA ARG A 16 -4.14 -9.07 7.68
C ARG A 16 -3.31 -8.38 8.76
N ARG A 17 -1.98 -8.33 8.58
CA ARG A 17 -1.08 -7.67 9.53
C ARG A 17 -1.27 -6.17 9.56
N ASP A 18 -1.38 -5.53 8.40
CA ASP A 18 -1.67 -4.09 8.33
C ASP A 18 -3.02 -3.77 8.99
N ALA A 19 -4.04 -4.62 8.85
CA ALA A 19 -5.32 -4.45 9.53
C ALA A 19 -5.21 -4.58 11.06
N LEU A 20 -4.40 -5.53 11.56
CA LEU A 20 -4.14 -5.68 12.99
C LEU A 20 -3.40 -4.46 13.56
N LEU A 21 -2.38 -3.97 12.85
CA LEU A 21 -1.65 -2.77 13.27
C LEU A 21 -2.55 -1.53 13.26
N LEU A 22 -3.45 -1.40 12.28
CA LEU A 22 -4.45 -0.34 12.26
C LEU A 22 -5.37 -0.41 13.49
N ALA A 23 -5.93 -1.58 13.78
CA ALA A 23 -6.79 -1.77 14.96
C ALA A 23 -6.03 -1.49 16.28
N GLY A 24 -4.77 -1.90 16.36
CA GLY A 24 -3.91 -1.59 17.51
C GLY A 24 -3.70 -0.09 17.69
N ALA A 25 -3.39 0.63 16.60
CA ALA A 25 -3.23 2.09 16.63
C ALA A 25 -4.55 2.81 17.02
N GLU A 26 -5.70 2.32 16.56
CA GLU A 26 -7.02 2.82 16.98
C GLU A 26 -7.27 2.59 18.48
N ALA A 27 -6.75 1.50 19.04
CA ALA A 27 -6.77 1.20 20.48
C ALA A 27 -5.67 1.91 21.29
N GLY A 28 -4.86 2.78 20.66
CA GLY A 28 -3.81 3.55 21.34
C GLY A 28 -2.48 2.82 21.51
N ALA A 29 -2.24 1.74 20.76
CA ALA A 29 -0.94 1.08 20.75
C ALA A 29 0.16 2.01 20.20
N GLU A 30 1.41 1.71 20.60
CA GLU A 30 2.60 2.41 20.13
C GLU A 30 2.71 2.45 18.59
N PRO A 31 3.20 3.57 18.00
CA PRO A 31 3.42 3.64 16.56
C PRO A 31 4.34 2.55 16.03
N VAL A 32 3.99 1.95 14.90
CA VAL A 32 4.78 0.91 14.21
C VAL A 32 5.08 1.36 12.78
N LEU A 33 6.37 1.44 12.45
CA LEU A 33 6.85 1.49 11.07
C LEU A 33 7.22 0.08 10.64
N ARG A 34 6.46 -0.49 9.71
CA ARG A 34 6.66 -1.85 9.22
C ARG A 34 7.32 -1.82 7.85
N LEU A 35 8.33 -2.66 7.62
CA LEU A 35 8.96 -2.88 6.31
C LEU A 35 8.85 -4.34 5.90
N PHE A 36 8.38 -4.58 4.68
CA PHE A 36 8.02 -5.92 4.23
C PHE A 36 8.10 -6.05 2.70
N ARG A 37 7.95 -7.28 2.22
CA ARG A 37 7.94 -7.62 0.79
C ARG A 37 6.78 -8.55 0.46
N PHE A 38 6.40 -8.64 -0.80
CA PHE A 38 5.39 -9.60 -1.24
C PHE A 38 6.05 -10.86 -1.82
N ALA A 39 5.65 -12.03 -1.33
CA ALA A 39 5.97 -13.31 -1.95
C ALA A 39 4.82 -14.31 -1.71
N PRO A 40 4.20 -14.86 -2.77
CA PRO A 40 4.46 -14.57 -4.18
C PRO A 40 4.06 -13.13 -4.57
N PHE A 41 4.40 -12.73 -5.80
CA PHE A 41 3.90 -11.48 -6.37
C PHE A 41 2.37 -11.45 -6.35
N GLY A 42 1.80 -10.26 -6.20
CA GLY A 42 0.36 -10.14 -6.01
C GLY A 42 -0.17 -8.74 -6.16
N ILE A 43 -1.49 -8.62 -6.21
CA ILE A 43 -2.17 -7.35 -6.36
C ILE A 43 -2.84 -7.00 -5.04
N THR A 44 -2.67 -5.76 -4.60
CA THR A 44 -3.55 -5.20 -3.57
C THR A 44 -4.44 -4.11 -4.15
N ILE A 45 -5.72 -4.11 -3.79
CA ILE A 45 -6.69 -3.08 -4.19
C ILE A 45 -7.12 -2.23 -2.99
N GLY A 46 -7.54 -0.99 -3.23
CA GLY A 46 -8.02 -0.13 -2.14
C GLY A 46 -9.37 -0.61 -1.59
N ARG A 47 -9.64 -0.36 -0.30
CA ARG A 47 -10.88 -0.72 0.42
C ARG A 47 -12.18 -0.37 -0.32
N GLY A 48 -12.21 0.76 -1.02
CA GLY A 48 -13.40 1.24 -1.76
C GLY A 48 -13.49 0.77 -3.22
N GLN A 49 -12.61 -0.13 -3.65
CA GLN A 49 -12.61 -0.67 -5.00
C GLN A 49 -13.28 -2.03 -5.04
N ASP A 50 -13.99 -2.31 -6.14
CA ASP A 50 -14.55 -3.62 -6.43
C ASP A 50 -13.54 -4.43 -7.27
N PRO A 51 -12.97 -5.54 -6.76
CA PRO A 51 -11.97 -6.32 -7.48
C PRO A 51 -12.44 -6.73 -8.88
N ALA A 52 -13.71 -7.12 -9.04
CA ALA A 52 -14.25 -7.61 -10.31
C ALA A 52 -14.39 -6.50 -11.36
N ARG A 53 -14.39 -5.23 -10.94
CA ARG A 53 -14.44 -4.07 -11.84
C ARG A 53 -13.08 -3.51 -12.18
N GLU A 54 -12.08 -3.78 -11.36
CA GLU A 54 -10.73 -3.23 -11.50
C GLU A 54 -9.76 -4.23 -12.14
N LEU A 55 -10.03 -5.53 -12.00
CA LEU A 55 -9.11 -6.59 -12.40
C LEU A 55 -9.82 -7.68 -13.23
N ASP A 56 -9.05 -8.29 -14.13
CA ASP A 56 -9.42 -9.56 -14.76
C ASP A 56 -9.12 -10.69 -13.77
N LEU A 57 -10.10 -11.05 -12.96
CA LEU A 57 -9.93 -12.06 -11.89
C LEU A 57 -9.67 -13.46 -12.47
N ASP A 58 -10.24 -13.79 -13.62
CA ASP A 58 -9.99 -15.07 -14.30
C ASP A 58 -8.52 -15.17 -14.73
N ARG A 59 -7.97 -14.07 -15.27
CA ARG A 59 -6.54 -14.01 -15.58
C ARG A 59 -5.69 -14.10 -14.32
N CYS A 60 -6.04 -13.38 -13.26
CA CYS A 60 -5.30 -13.46 -12.00
C CYS A 60 -5.26 -14.91 -11.47
N ALA A 61 -6.37 -15.64 -11.54
CA ALA A 61 -6.43 -17.04 -11.16
C ALA A 61 -5.55 -17.94 -12.05
N ARG A 62 -5.62 -17.77 -13.37
CA ARG A 62 -4.77 -18.53 -14.32
C ARG A 62 -3.28 -18.28 -14.10
N ASP A 63 -2.91 -17.03 -13.86
CA ASP A 63 -1.52 -16.59 -13.67
C ASP A 63 -1.04 -16.83 -12.21
N ARG A 64 -1.90 -17.39 -11.34
CA ARG A 64 -1.64 -17.60 -9.90
C ARG A 64 -1.25 -16.32 -9.16
N VAL A 65 -1.81 -15.19 -9.57
CA VAL A 65 -1.62 -13.89 -8.93
C VAL A 65 -2.71 -13.69 -7.89
N GLN A 66 -2.31 -13.66 -6.61
CA GLN A 66 -3.24 -13.43 -5.51
C GLN A 66 -3.67 -11.96 -5.47
N VAL A 67 -4.95 -11.74 -5.18
CA VAL A 67 -5.55 -10.42 -5.02
C VAL A 67 -6.01 -10.27 -3.58
N ALA A 68 -5.62 -9.18 -2.91
CA ALA A 68 -6.07 -8.84 -1.56
C ALA A 68 -6.58 -7.40 -1.48
N THR A 69 -7.45 -7.12 -0.53
CA THR A 69 -8.00 -5.78 -0.30
C THR A 69 -7.28 -5.12 0.87
N ARG A 70 -6.76 -3.91 0.64
CA ARG A 70 -6.09 -3.13 1.68
C ARG A 70 -7.09 -2.57 2.69
N PRO A 71 -6.69 -2.41 3.96
CA PRO A 71 -7.47 -1.65 4.93
C PRO A 71 -7.52 -0.15 4.59
N THR A 72 -6.69 0.34 3.67
CA THR A 72 -6.69 1.74 3.22
C THR A 72 -7.30 1.90 1.83
N GLY A 73 -7.58 3.15 1.44
CA GLY A 73 -8.05 3.47 0.09
C GLY A 73 -6.94 3.42 -0.97
N GLY A 74 -7.13 4.18 -2.05
CA GLY A 74 -6.17 4.25 -3.17
C GLY A 74 -6.47 3.26 -4.29
N ARG A 75 -5.57 3.21 -5.27
CA ARG A 75 -5.71 2.39 -6.50
C ARG A 75 -5.10 1.00 -6.32
N ALA A 76 -5.39 0.11 -7.27
CA ALA A 76 -4.72 -1.17 -7.37
C ALA A 76 -3.20 -0.99 -7.54
N ILE A 77 -2.42 -1.83 -6.88
CA ILE A 77 -0.96 -1.89 -6.96
C ILE A 77 -0.58 -3.35 -7.20
N PHE A 78 0.26 -3.59 -8.20
CA PHE A 78 0.91 -4.88 -8.41
C PHE A 78 2.25 -4.85 -7.69
N HIS A 79 2.42 -5.75 -6.71
CA HIS A 79 3.62 -5.90 -5.92
C HIS A 79 4.47 -7.02 -6.50
N ALA A 80 5.69 -6.68 -6.89
CA ALA A 80 6.70 -7.61 -7.40
C ALA A 80 7.98 -7.50 -6.56
N ASP A 81 9.14 -7.27 -7.19
CA ASP A 81 10.41 -7.07 -6.50
C ASP A 81 10.56 -5.65 -5.94
N GLU A 82 9.80 -5.37 -4.88
CA GLU A 82 9.89 -4.12 -4.14
C GLU A 82 10.01 -4.36 -2.62
N TRP A 83 10.51 -3.33 -1.94
CA TRP A 83 10.29 -3.14 -0.51
C TRP A 83 9.11 -2.21 -0.30
N THR A 84 8.16 -2.64 0.52
CA THR A 84 6.98 -1.87 0.90
C THR A 84 7.10 -1.48 2.37
N TYR A 85 6.54 -0.33 2.74
CA TYR A 85 6.41 0.07 4.13
C TYR A 85 4.97 0.47 4.47
N SER A 86 4.58 0.28 5.73
CA SER A 86 3.35 0.82 6.31
C SER A 86 3.67 1.51 7.64
N LEU A 87 2.96 2.60 7.94
CA LEU A 87 3.05 3.30 9.21
C LEU A 87 1.66 3.29 9.86
N SER A 88 1.59 2.70 11.05
CA SER A 88 0.39 2.68 11.89
C SER A 88 0.69 3.44 13.17
N ALA A 89 -0.09 4.48 13.46
CA ALA A 89 0.10 5.32 14.65
C ALA A 89 -1.26 5.88 15.10
N PRO A 90 -1.47 6.08 16.41
CA PRO A 90 -2.62 6.84 16.89
C PRO A 90 -2.63 8.25 16.29
N LEU A 91 -3.80 8.78 15.94
CA LEU A 91 -3.89 10.13 15.38
C LEU A 91 -3.39 11.20 16.34
N ALA A 92 -3.55 10.99 17.64
CA ALA A 92 -3.09 11.87 18.70
C ALA A 92 -1.57 11.75 18.99
N ASP A 93 -0.86 10.81 18.36
CA ASP A 93 0.59 10.69 18.53
C ASP A 93 1.30 11.93 17.96
N GLY A 94 2.05 12.63 18.81
CA GLY A 94 2.70 13.89 18.44
C GLY A 94 3.78 13.73 17.38
N ALA A 95 4.43 12.57 17.30
CA ALA A 95 5.58 12.32 16.43
C ALA A 95 5.20 11.72 15.08
N TRP A 96 4.18 10.86 15.03
CA TRP A 96 3.82 10.02 13.88
C TRP A 96 2.34 10.10 13.49
N GLY A 97 1.48 10.61 14.38
CA GLY A 97 0.06 10.88 14.10
C GLY A 97 -0.17 12.14 13.26
N GLY A 98 -1.35 12.73 13.40
CA GLY A 98 -1.78 13.91 12.64
C GLY A 98 -2.40 13.58 11.28
N SER A 99 -2.33 14.53 10.34
CA SER A 99 -2.93 14.35 9.02
C SER A 99 -2.15 13.32 8.18
N PRO A 100 -2.79 12.66 7.19
CA PRO A 100 -2.11 11.73 6.29
C PRO A 100 -0.90 12.35 5.57
N ALA A 101 -0.95 13.64 5.25
CA ALA A 101 0.16 14.35 4.61
C ALA A 101 1.36 14.53 5.53
N GLU A 102 1.12 14.85 6.81
CA GLU A 102 2.17 15.01 7.82
C GLU A 102 2.82 13.66 8.14
N ALA A 103 2.02 12.63 8.39
CA ALA A 103 2.50 11.28 8.64
C ALA A 103 3.35 10.77 7.46
N PHE A 104 2.88 10.96 6.22
CA PHE A 104 3.65 10.61 5.01
C PHE A 104 4.96 11.39 4.91
N ALA A 105 4.95 12.70 5.19
CA ALA A 105 6.16 13.52 5.15
C ALA A 105 7.17 13.13 6.23
N ARG A 106 6.71 12.70 7.41
CA ARG A 106 7.56 12.19 8.50
C ARG A 106 8.19 10.86 8.12
N ALA A 107 7.39 9.90 7.65
CA ALA A 107 7.89 8.60 7.17
C ALA A 107 8.88 8.76 6.01
N SER A 108 8.57 9.61 5.03
CA SER A 108 9.46 9.84 3.87
C SER A 108 10.80 10.45 4.28
N ARG A 109 10.81 11.39 5.24
CA ARG A 109 12.05 11.96 5.79
C ARG A 109 12.87 10.94 6.56
N CYS A 110 12.21 10.08 7.34
CA CYS A 110 12.87 8.98 8.05
C CYS A 110 13.55 8.00 7.07
N LEU A 111 12.85 7.60 6.00
CA LEU A 111 13.39 6.74 4.96
C LEU A 111 14.56 7.40 4.22
N LEU A 112 14.43 8.67 3.83
CA LEU A 112 15.52 9.42 3.19
C LEU A 112 16.77 9.45 4.07
N ALA A 113 16.63 9.82 5.34
CA ALA A 113 17.75 9.87 6.27
C ALA A 113 18.41 8.48 6.44
N SER A 114 17.61 7.42 6.43
CA SER A 114 18.11 6.04 6.52
C SER A 114 18.91 5.65 5.27
N LEU A 115 18.41 5.96 4.07
CA LEU A 115 19.11 5.68 2.81
C LEU A 115 20.44 6.45 2.73
N VAL A 116 20.44 7.74 3.09
CA VAL A 116 21.67 8.56 3.09
C VAL A 116 22.71 7.99 4.06
N ARG A 117 22.29 7.54 5.26
CA ARG A 117 23.19 6.89 6.23
C ARG A 117 23.78 5.58 5.72
N LEU A 118 23.07 4.89 4.83
CA LEU A 118 23.56 3.69 4.15
C LEU A 118 24.44 4.00 2.93
N GLY A 119 24.73 5.28 2.66
CA GLY A 119 25.53 5.70 1.51
C GLY A 119 24.75 5.68 0.18
N ILE A 120 23.42 5.57 0.23
CA ILE A 120 22.56 5.58 -0.95
C ILE A 120 22.09 7.02 -1.22
N PRO A 121 22.51 7.66 -2.32
CA PRO A 121 22.04 9.00 -2.66
C PRO A 121 20.55 8.96 -2.99
N ALA A 122 19.73 9.72 -2.25
CA ALA A 122 18.29 9.81 -2.46
C ALA A 122 17.81 11.25 -2.21
N THR A 123 16.67 11.61 -2.81
CA THR A 123 16.00 12.89 -2.60
C THR A 123 14.48 12.69 -2.54
N LEU A 124 13.77 13.58 -1.85
CA LEU A 124 12.30 13.54 -1.86
C LEU A 124 11.77 14.07 -3.19
N ALA A 125 10.87 13.31 -3.81
CA ALA A 125 10.18 13.76 -5.00
C ALA A 125 9.24 14.93 -4.67
N PRO A 126 9.10 15.92 -5.57
CA PRO A 126 8.16 17.01 -5.38
C PRO A 126 6.72 16.48 -5.34
N ARG A 127 5.90 17.03 -4.43
CA ARG A 127 4.50 16.63 -4.27
C ARG A 127 3.71 17.01 -5.52
N LYS A 128 3.33 16.03 -6.35
CA LYS A 128 2.39 16.26 -7.45
C LYS A 128 1.00 16.53 -6.88
N ALA A 129 0.43 17.70 -7.19
CA ALA A 129 -0.99 17.95 -6.95
C ALA A 129 -1.81 16.91 -7.74
N GLY A 130 -2.71 16.19 -7.06
CA GLY A 130 -3.43 15.06 -7.67
C GLY A 130 -4.27 15.51 -8.88
N LYS A 131 -3.96 15.01 -10.08
CA LYS A 131 -4.86 15.13 -11.23
C LYS A 131 -6.07 14.22 -11.00
N GLY A 132 -7.27 14.78 -11.15
CA GLY A 132 -8.54 14.09 -10.96
C GLY A 132 -8.67 12.78 -11.74
N ARG A 133 -9.53 11.89 -11.21
CA ARG A 133 -9.85 10.53 -11.67
C ARG A 133 -9.96 10.43 -13.20
N ARG A 134 -8.96 9.84 -13.85
CA ARG A 134 -9.16 9.19 -15.16
C ARG A 134 -9.64 7.76 -14.92
N ARG A 135 -10.92 7.52 -15.19
CA ARG A 135 -11.50 6.19 -15.29
C ARG A 135 -10.82 5.48 -16.47
N PHE A 136 -10.23 4.32 -16.25
CA PHE A 136 -9.89 3.43 -17.36
C PHE A 136 -11.22 2.95 -17.97
N ALA A 137 -11.53 3.44 -19.17
CA ALA A 137 -12.68 2.96 -19.93
C ALA A 137 -12.33 1.58 -20.51
N SER A 138 -13.09 0.56 -20.12
CA SER A 138 -13.06 -0.74 -20.78
C SER A 138 -13.50 -0.59 -22.25
N PRO A 139 -12.84 -1.25 -23.22
CA PRO A 139 -13.29 -1.23 -24.61
C PRO A 139 -14.67 -1.89 -24.71
N ARG A 140 -15.65 -1.17 -25.26
CA ARG A 140 -16.97 -1.73 -25.59
C ARG A 140 -16.76 -2.91 -26.56
N ARG A 141 -17.18 -4.12 -26.15
CA ARG A 141 -17.33 -5.27 -27.04
C ARG A 141 -18.29 -4.86 -28.16
N ARG A 142 -17.81 -4.83 -29.41
CA ARG A 142 -18.68 -4.72 -30.58
C ARG A 142 -19.49 -6.00 -30.68
N GLY A 143 -20.81 -5.87 -30.63
CA GLY A 143 -21.72 -6.97 -30.88
C GLY A 143 -21.58 -7.46 -32.32
N THR A 144 -21.37 -8.76 -32.48
CA THR A 144 -21.64 -9.48 -33.71
C THR A 144 -23.13 -9.79 -33.73
N ARG A 145 -23.87 -9.12 -34.62
CA ARG A 145 -25.19 -9.60 -35.05
C ARG A 145 -24.96 -10.69 -36.09
N SER A 146 -25.61 -11.83 -35.88
CA SER A 146 -25.90 -12.84 -36.90
C SER A 146 -27.39 -13.15 -36.76
#